data_AF-A0A5K1HAS9-F1
#
_entry.id   AF-A0A5K1HAS9-F1
#
_cell.length_a   1.000
_cell.length_b   1.000
_cell.length_c   1.000
_cell.angle_alpha   90.00
_cell.angle_beta   90.00
_cell.angle_gamma   90.00
#
_symmetry.space_group_name_H-M   'P 1'
#
loop_
_entity.id
_entity.type
_entity.pdbx_description
1 polymer ?
#
loop_
_entity_poly.entity_id
_entity_poly.type
_entity_poly.pdbx_seq_one_letter_code
_entity_poly.pdbx_strand_id
1 'polypeptide(L)' 'FIVVLGQGEVPSSLVSPSNVTDQFALLSFKSLVTKVLYNVSSNWNSNISFCDWNGVSCSRGSQRVVALKLSGKALE' A
#
# COMPACT_ATOMS: atom_id res chain seq x y z
N PHE A 1 32.97 -25.79 6.32
CA PHE A 1 32.29 -24.83 7.21
C PHE A 1 31.00 -24.40 6.53
N ILE A 2 29.85 -24.89 7.00
CA ILE A 2 28.54 -24.46 6.48
C ILE A 2 28.02 -23.43 7.47
N VAL A 3 27.87 -22.18 7.03
CA VAL A 3 27.12 -21.18 7.78
C VAL A 3 25.64 -21.51 7.61
N VAL A 4 25.04 -22.12 8.62
CA VAL A 4 23.57 -22.24 8.68
C VAL A 4 23.09 -20.86 9.14
N LEU A 5 22.57 -20.05 8.23
CA LEU A 5 21.83 -18.86 8.61
C LEU A 5 20.51 -19.33 9.22
N GLY A 6 20.46 -19.38 10.55
CA GLY A 6 19.26 -19.73 11.29
C GLY A 6 18.14 -18.77 10.94
N GLN A 7 17.17 -19.24 10.15
CA GLN A 7 15.90 -18.56 9.99
C GLN A 7 15.10 -18.82 11.26
N GLY A 8 15.15 -17.85 12.19
CA GLY A 8 14.13 -17.76 13.21
C GLY A 8 12.81 -17.47 12.49
N GLU A 9 11.97 -18.50 12.37
CA GLU A 9 10.62 -18.39 11.88
C GLU A 9 9.79 -17.62 12.92
N VAL A 10 9.79 -16.29 12.81
CA VAL A 10 8.86 -15.45 13.56
C VAL A 10 7.46 -15.73 13.01
N PRO A 11 6.46 -16.04 13.87
CA PRO A 11 5.11 -16.23 13.39
C PRO A 11 4.63 -14.91 12.82
N SER A 12 4.37 -14.94 11.52
CA SER A 12 3.79 -13.89 10.69
C SER A 12 2.37 -13.54 11.15
N SER A 13 2.22 -13.01 12.36
CA SER A 13 1.09 -12.14 12.74
C SER A 13 1.37 -10.77 12.12
N LEU A 14 1.16 -10.69 10.80
CA LEU A 14 1.56 -9.60 9.91
C LEU A 14 0.61 -8.40 9.99
N VAL A 15 0.46 -7.78 11.16
CA VAL A 15 0.07 -6.37 11.21
C VAL A 15 1.33 -5.57 11.41
N SER A 16 2.09 -5.40 10.33
CA SER A 16 3.12 -4.38 10.29
C SER A 16 2.44 -3.03 10.55
N PRO A 17 2.88 -2.20 11.51
CA PRO A 17 2.29 -0.88 11.74
C PRO A 17 2.29 -0.01 10.48
N SER A 18 3.17 -0.30 9.50
CA SER A 18 3.13 0.29 8.17
C SER A 18 1.82 0.06 7.41
N ASN A 19 1.14 -1.08 7.57
CA ASN A 19 -0.13 -1.35 6.86
C ASN A 19 -1.21 -0.35 7.26
N VAL A 20 -1.33 -0.06 8.57
CA VAL A 20 -2.35 0.87 9.08
C VAL A 20 -1.97 2.31 8.72
N THR A 21 -0.70 2.68 8.88
CA THR A 21 -0.22 4.03 8.52
C THR A 21 -0.34 4.30 7.02
N ASP A 22 0.04 3.36 6.16
CA ASP A 22 -0.06 3.49 4.71
C ASP A 22 -1.54 3.58 4.27
N GLN A 23 -2.43 2.78 4.87
CA GLN A 23 -3.87 2.85 4.59
C GLN A 23 -4.45 4.23 4.94
N PHE A 24 -4.16 4.77 6.12
CA PHE A 24 -4.62 6.11 6.50
C PHE A 24 -4.02 7.20 5.61
N ALA A 25 -2.72 7.15 5.31
CA ALA A 25 -2.07 8.11 4.44
C ALA A 25 -2.67 8.14 3.04
N LEU A 26 -2.98 6.96 2.47
CA LEU A 26 -3.65 6.86 1.18
C LEU A 26 -5.10 7.38 1.22
N LEU A 27 -5.86 7.12 2.28
CA LEU A 27 -7.21 7.68 2.42
C LEU A 27 -7.20 9.21 2.57
N SER A 28 -6.24 9.76 3.31
CA SER A 28 -6.01 11.21 3.38
C SER A 28 -5.61 11.77 2.02
N PHE A 29 -4.69 11.11 1.32
CA PHE A 29 -4.28 11.49 -0.03
C PHE A 29 -5.46 11.51 -0.99
N LYS A 30 -6.31 10.46 -0.98
CA LYS A 30 -7.55 10.37 -1.78
C LYS A 30 -8.40 11.61 -1.63
N SER A 31 -8.63 12.07 -0.39
CA SER A 31 -9.44 13.26 -0.10
C SER A 31 -8.91 14.51 -0.83
N LEU A 32 -7.59 14.70 -0.85
CA LEU A 32 -6.92 15.84 -1.49
C LEU A 32 -7.00 15.80 -3.02
N VAL A 33 -7.05 14.60 -3.61
CA VAL A 33 -6.97 14.40 -5.07
C VAL A 33 -8.31 13.97 -5.70
N THR A 34 -9.40 13.97 -4.92
CA THR A 34 -10.73 13.47 -5.33
C THR A 34 -11.24 14.08 -6.65
N LYS A 35 -10.95 15.37 -6.91
CA LYS A 35 -11.33 16.04 -8.17
C LYS A 35 -10.58 15.53 -9.41
N VAL A 36 -9.40 14.94 -9.21
CA VAL A 36 -8.45 14.57 -10.28
C VAL A 36 -8.44 13.05 -10.54
N LEU A 37 -8.81 12.24 -9.53
CA LEU A 37 -8.60 10.78 -9.54
C LEU A 37 -9.86 9.93 -9.37
N TYR A 38 -11.05 10.45 -9.70
CA TYR A 38 -12.32 9.76 -9.45
C TYR A 38 -12.37 8.31 -10.01
N ASN A 39 -11.71 8.06 -11.14
CA ASN A 39 -11.59 6.73 -11.75
C ASN A 39 -10.52 5.84 -11.12
N VAL A 40 -9.44 6.41 -10.59
CA VAL A 40 -8.33 5.65 -9.98
C VAL A 40 -8.66 5.25 -8.55
N SER A 41 -9.24 6.15 -7.76
CA SER A 41 -9.52 5.91 -6.34
C SER A 41 -10.88 5.25 -6.06
N SER A 42 -11.49 4.63 -7.07
CA SER A 42 -12.85 4.10 -7.01
C SER A 42 -13.02 3.00 -5.97
N ASN A 43 -12.05 2.10 -5.84
CA ASN A 43 -12.08 0.99 -4.88
C ASN A 43 -11.26 1.23 -3.60
N TRP A 44 -10.78 2.47 -3.38
CA TRP A 44 -10.02 2.80 -2.17
C TRP A 44 -10.98 2.82 -0.98
N ASN A 45 -11.06 1.68 -0.28
CA ASN A 45 -11.98 1.41 0.82
C ASN A 45 -11.22 0.67 1.92
N SER A 46 -11.45 1.04 3.19
CA SER A 46 -10.80 0.42 4.35
C SER A 46 -11.05 -1.08 4.49
N ASN A 47 -12.14 -1.58 3.90
CA ASN A 47 -12.49 -3.00 3.90
C ASN A 47 -11.69 -3.83 2.89
N ILE A 48 -10.94 -3.19 2.00
CA ILE A 48 -10.12 -3.84 0.97
C ILE A 48 -8.66 -3.55 1.31
N SER A 49 -7.78 -4.54 1.15
CA SER A 49 -6.34 -4.33 1.28
C SER A 49 -5.89 -3.25 0.29
N PHE A 50 -5.10 -2.29 0.75
CA PHE A 50 -4.65 -1.20 -0.11
C PHE A 50 -3.76 -1.68 -1.26
N CYS A 51 -3.16 -2.87 -1.16
CA CYS A 51 -2.42 -3.47 -2.27
C CYS A 51 -3.32 -3.93 -3.43
N ASP A 52 -4.61 -4.12 -3.16
CA ASP A 52 -5.63 -4.45 -4.16
C ASP A 52 -6.35 -3.18 -4.67
N TRP A 53 -5.95 -2.00 -4.20
CA TRP A 53 -6.51 -0.75 -4.67
C TRP A 53 -6.00 -0.41 -6.08
N ASN A 54 -6.90 0.11 -6.90
CA ASN A 54 -6.59 0.49 -8.26
C ASN A 54 -5.54 1.62 -8.25
N GLY A 55 -4.49 1.42 -9.04
CA GLY A 55 -3.34 2.32 -9.10
C GLY A 55 -2.38 2.21 -7.92
N VAL A 56 -2.55 1.31 -6.96
CA VAL A 56 -1.57 1.07 -5.88
C VAL A 56 -0.65 -0.10 -6.27
N SER A 57 0.64 0.03 -6.01
CA SER A 57 1.60 -1.08 -6.15
C SER A 57 2.30 -1.31 -4.82
N CYS A 58 2.33 -2.58 -4.41
CA CYS A 58 2.97 -3.01 -3.17
C CYS A 58 4.22 -3.86 -3.41
N SER A 59 5.15 -3.81 -2.47
CA SER A 59 6.26 -4.77 -2.39
C SER A 59 5.75 -6.16 -1.98
N ARG A 60 6.16 -7.20 -2.72
CA ARG A 60 5.75 -8.60 -2.49
C ARG A 60 6.16 -9.16 -1.12
N GLY A 61 7.17 -8.59 -0.46
CA GLY A 61 7.71 -9.13 0.80
C GLY A 61 7.32 -8.35 2.06
N SER A 62 6.86 -7.11 1.93
CA SER A 62 6.66 -6.22 3.08
C SER A 62 5.29 -5.57 3.14
N GLN A 63 4.41 -5.85 2.17
CA GLN A 63 3.09 -5.21 2.00
C GLN A 63 3.14 -3.68 2.07
N ARG A 64 4.25 -3.05 1.69
CA ARG A 64 4.37 -1.58 1.67
C ARG A 64 4.03 -1.03 0.31
N VAL A 65 3.38 0.13 0.29
CA VAL A 65 3.15 0.90 -0.93
C VAL A 65 4.50 1.36 -1.47
N VAL A 66 4.79 1.04 -2.73
CA VAL A 66 6.02 1.44 -3.41
C VAL A 66 5.77 2.35 -4.60
N ALA A 67 4.55 2.36 -5.14
CA ALA A 67 4.17 3.29 -6.20
C ALA A 67 2.66 3.55 -6.21
N LEU A 68 2.29 4.73 -6.70
CA LEU A 68 0.92 5.13 -7.01
C LEU A 68 0.83 5.58 -8.46
N LYS A 69 -0.05 4.95 -9.24
CA LYS A 69 -0.35 5.29 -10.62
C LYS A 69 -1.57 6.19 -10.67
N LEU A 70 -1.33 7.48 -10.84
CA LEU A 70 -2.37 8.50 -11.00
C LEU A 70 -2.71 8.62 -12.49
N SER A 71 -3.97 8.84 -12.83
CA SER A 71 -4.41 8.96 -14.23
C SER A 71 -3.96 10.30 -14.83
N GLY A 72 -2.68 10.39 -15.23
CA GLY A 72 -2.16 11.33 -16.22
C GLY A 72 -2.32 12.83 -15.96
N LYS A 73 -2.81 13.25 -14.79
CA LYS A 73 -2.86 14.66 -14.39
C LYS A 73 -1.73 14.89 -13.40
N ALA A 74 -0.86 15.85 -13.71
CA ALA A 74 0.20 16.26 -12.82
C ALA A 74 -0.39 16.69 -11.46
N LEU A 75 0.29 16.31 -10.38
CA LEU A 75 0.11 16.98 -9.10
C LEU A 75 0.78 18.35 -9.28
N GLU A 76 -0.02 19.41 -9.34
CA GLU A 76 0.48 20.80 -9.43
C GLU A 76 0.92 21.29 -8.05
#